data_AF-A0A810BJS5-F1
#
_entry.id   AF-A0A810BJS5-F1
#
_cell.length_a   1.000
_cell.length_b   1.000
_cell.length_c   1.000
_cell.angle_alpha   90.00
_cell.angle_beta   90.00
_cell.angle_gamma   90.00
#
_symmetry.space_group_name_H-M   'P 1'
#
loop_
_entity.id
_entity.type
_entity.pdbx_description
1 polymer ?
#
loop_
_entity_poly.entity_id
_entity_poly.type
_entity_poly.pdbx_seq_one_letter_code
_entity_poly.pdbx_strand_id
1 'polypeptide(L)'
;MTDEAPLTHTLGYALKGIIEAYRFSNDRFFLDAAVSLADGLAGCIREDGYLAGRLQRDWSPAVDWACVTGSSQIAWSLMFLGHNADRARYRGLARKLNQFVRRTIPTQGDANVVGGVRGSFPINGGYFPFGFPNWAAKFTLDANQFELESEHTSASPGQSGPEHFATESLR
;
A
#
# COMPACT_ATOMS: atom_id res chain seq x y z
N MET A 1 -25.41 -2.49 7.40
CA MET A 1 -25.35 -1.02 7.29
C MET A 1 -23.87 -0.65 7.18
N THR A 2 -23.31 -0.61 5.97
CA THR A 2 -21.84 -0.59 5.75
C THR A 2 -21.40 0.33 4.61
N ASP A 3 -22.28 1.17 4.09
CA ASP A 3 -22.03 1.96 2.88
C ASP A 3 -21.39 3.33 3.16
N GLU A 4 -21.28 3.74 4.43
CA GLU A 4 -20.78 5.08 4.80
C GLU A 4 -19.26 5.15 5.03
N ALA A 5 -18.58 4.01 5.14
CA ALA A 5 -17.14 3.94 5.41
C ALA A 5 -16.42 2.95 4.48
N PRO A 6 -15.75 3.41 3.41
CA PRO A 6 -15.09 2.53 2.45
C PRO A 6 -13.96 1.73 3.10
N LEU A 7 -13.68 0.55 2.55
CA LEU A 7 -12.49 -0.22 2.90
C LEU A 7 -11.23 0.54 2.47
N THR A 8 -10.19 0.49 3.29
CA THR A 8 -8.87 0.99 2.88
C THR A 8 -8.29 0.21 1.70
N HIS A 9 -8.73 -1.03 1.50
CA HIS A 9 -8.44 -1.75 0.26
C HIS A 9 -9.08 -1.13 -0.98
N THR A 10 -10.33 -0.67 -0.91
CA THR A 10 -11.00 0.03 -2.01
C THR A 10 -10.33 1.37 -2.30
N LEU A 11 -9.98 2.12 -1.24
CA LEU A 11 -9.18 3.35 -1.37
C LEU A 11 -7.79 3.07 -1.96
N GLY A 12 -7.17 1.94 -1.60
CA GLY A 12 -5.91 1.47 -2.16
C GLY A 12 -6.00 1.19 -3.67
N TYR A 13 -7.08 0.53 -4.12
CA TYR A 13 -7.34 0.35 -5.54
C TYR A 13 -7.52 1.67 -6.28
N ALA A 14 -8.31 2.58 -5.72
CA ALA A 14 -8.51 3.90 -6.31
C ALA A 14 -7.17 4.66 -6.44
N LEU A 15 -6.39 4.72 -5.35
CA LEU A 15 -5.08 5.38 -5.37
C LEU A 15 -4.13 4.77 -6.39
N LYS A 16 -4.02 3.44 -6.41
CA LYS A 16 -3.18 2.72 -7.38
C LYS A 16 -3.64 2.96 -8.81
N GLY A 17 -4.94 2.93 -9.08
CA GLY A 17 -5.51 3.20 -10.40
C GLY A 17 -5.21 4.62 -10.88
N ILE A 18 -5.34 5.62 -10.01
CA ILE A 18 -5.00 7.02 -10.34
C ILE A 18 -3.49 7.15 -10.62
N ILE A 19 -2.64 6.49 -9.82
CA ILE A 19 -1.19 6.44 -10.07
C ILE A 19 -0.87 5.81 -11.42
N GLU A 20 -1.50 4.70 -11.80
CA GLU A 20 -1.25 4.06 -13.10
C GLU A 20 -1.77 4.93 -14.26
N ALA A 21 -2.88 5.65 -14.07
CA ALA A 21 -3.34 6.64 -15.05
C ALA A 21 -2.29 7.74 -15.27
N TYR A 22 -1.67 8.25 -14.20
CA TYR A 22 -0.54 9.18 -14.31
C TYR A 22 0.65 8.54 -15.03
N ARG A 23 1.06 7.32 -14.64
CA ARG A 23 2.20 6.62 -15.26
C ARG A 23 2.01 6.40 -16.76
N PHE A 24 0.79 6.14 -17.19
CA PHE A 24 0.46 5.92 -18.60
C PHE A 24 0.35 7.23 -19.40
N SER A 25 -0.31 8.25 -18.85
CA SER A 25 -0.62 9.49 -19.58
C SER A 25 0.41 10.60 -19.40
N ASN A 26 1.20 10.55 -18.33
CA ASN A 26 2.01 11.65 -17.81
C ASN A 26 1.21 12.95 -17.52
N ASP A 27 -0.12 12.85 -17.39
CA ASP A 27 -0.98 13.99 -17.10
C ASP A 27 -0.94 14.32 -15.60
N ARG A 28 -0.48 15.54 -15.30
CA ARG A 28 -0.32 16.04 -13.95
C ARG A 28 -1.61 16.03 -13.13
N PHE A 29 -2.76 16.12 -13.77
CA PHE A 29 -4.07 16.00 -13.11
C PHE A 29 -4.16 14.72 -12.26
N PHE A 30 -3.72 13.58 -12.79
CA PHE A 30 -3.75 12.31 -12.06
C PHE A 30 -2.72 12.28 -10.94
N LEU A 31 -1.53 12.87 -11.12
CA LEU A 31 -0.54 12.94 -10.05
C LEU A 31 -1.06 13.75 -8.87
N ASP A 32 -1.66 14.92 -9.12
CA ASP A 32 -2.19 15.77 -8.06
C ASP A 32 -3.39 15.13 -7.36
N ALA A 33 -4.26 14.42 -8.10
CA ALA A 33 -5.35 13.63 -7.53
C ALA A 33 -4.83 12.47 -6.64
N ALA A 34 -3.78 11.77 -7.08
CA ALA A 34 -3.14 10.72 -6.30
C ALA A 34 -2.51 11.28 -5.02
N VAL A 35 -1.85 12.43 -5.09
CA VAL A 35 -1.27 13.11 -3.92
C VAL A 35 -2.36 13.51 -2.94
N SER A 36 -3.49 14.06 -3.40
CA SER A 36 -4.61 14.44 -2.54
C SER A 36 -5.21 13.26 -1.77
N LEU A 37 -5.48 12.14 -2.45
CA LEU A 37 -5.94 10.91 -1.79
C LEU A 37 -4.88 10.34 -0.83
N ALA A 38 -3.62 10.35 -1.24
CA ALA A 38 -2.51 9.90 -0.40
C ALA A 38 -2.31 10.78 0.84
N ASP A 39 -2.53 12.09 0.77
CA ASP A 39 -2.43 13.01 1.90
C ASP A 39 -3.42 12.62 3.00
N GLY A 40 -4.67 12.33 2.64
CA GLY A 40 -5.70 11.87 3.57
C GLY A 40 -5.37 10.52 4.20
N LEU A 41 -4.98 9.54 3.39
CA LEU A 41 -4.55 8.22 3.88
C LEU A 41 -3.32 8.31 4.78
N ALA A 42 -2.34 9.14 4.42
CA ALA A 42 -1.13 9.35 5.21
C ALA A 42 -1.42 9.90 6.61
N GLY A 43 -2.42 10.78 6.74
CA GLY A 43 -2.88 11.31 8.03
C GLY A 43 -3.52 10.26 8.94
N CYS A 44 -3.94 9.11 8.40
CA CYS A 44 -4.58 8.04 9.16
C CYS A 44 -3.62 6.98 9.69
N ILE A 45 -2.36 6.99 9.22
CA ILE A 45 -1.37 5.96 9.57
C ILE A 45 -0.80 6.29 10.94
N ARG A 46 -0.97 5.36 11.88
CA ARG A 46 -0.42 5.48 13.23
C ARG A 46 1.10 5.30 13.23
N GLU A 47 1.72 5.73 14.33
CA GLU A 47 3.16 5.63 14.53
C GLU A 47 3.69 4.18 14.45
N ASP A 48 2.88 3.22 14.89
CA ASP A 48 3.17 1.78 14.83
C ASP A 48 2.89 1.13 13.46
N GLY A 49 2.45 1.93 12.48
CA GLY A 49 2.09 1.47 11.14
C GLY A 49 0.68 0.90 11.01
N TYR A 50 -0.15 0.96 12.07
CA TYR A 50 -1.54 0.55 11.97
C TYR A 50 -2.34 1.53 11.10
N LEU A 51 -3.19 0.98 10.24
CA LEU A 51 -4.20 1.71 9.48
C LEU A 51 -5.53 0.96 9.59
N ALA A 52 -6.58 1.65 10.04
CA ALA A 52 -7.90 1.05 10.18
C ALA A 52 -8.40 0.51 8.84
N GLY A 53 -9.10 -0.63 8.86
CA GLY A 53 -9.57 -1.30 7.65
C GLY A 53 -10.67 -0.55 6.92
N ARG A 54 -11.31 0.42 7.58
CA ARG A 54 -12.31 1.34 7.03
C ARG A 54 -12.12 2.72 7.64
N LEU A 55 -12.40 3.74 6.84
CA LEU A 55 -12.28 5.14 7.24
C LEU A 55 -13.61 5.84 7.02
N GLN A 56 -13.96 6.73 7.94
CA GLN A 56 -15.12 7.61 7.81
C GLN A 56 -14.79 8.77 6.85
N ARG A 57 -15.81 9.56 6.49
CA ARG A 57 -15.65 10.73 5.60
C ARG A 57 -14.64 11.77 6.13
N ASP A 58 -14.52 11.87 7.44
CA ASP A 58 -13.61 12.80 8.13
C ASP A 58 -12.21 12.20 8.37
N TRP A 59 -11.89 11.06 7.74
CA TRP A 59 -10.65 10.30 7.91
C TRP A 59 -10.48 9.62 9.27
N SER A 60 -11.47 9.68 10.16
CA SER A 60 -11.42 8.92 11.42
C SER A 60 -11.60 7.41 11.18
N PRO A 61 -11.00 6.55 12.03
CA PRO A 61 -11.17 5.11 11.91
C PRO A 61 -12.64 4.72 12.12
N ALA A 62 -13.19 3.90 11.22
CA ALA A 62 -14.56 3.37 11.35
C ALA A 62 -14.60 1.98 12.02
N VAL A 63 -13.43 1.36 12.22
CA VAL A 63 -13.27 0.00 12.73
C VAL A 63 -11.96 -0.14 13.51
N ASP A 64 -11.89 -1.17 14.36
CA ASP A 64 -10.77 -1.52 15.24
C ASP A 64 -9.88 -2.67 14.71
N TRP A 65 -10.11 -3.09 13.47
CA TRP A 65 -9.26 -4.04 12.74
C TRP A 65 -8.60 -3.38 11.52
N ALA A 66 -7.42 -3.86 11.13
CA ALA A 66 -6.71 -3.42 9.94
C ALA A 66 -7.04 -4.28 8.73
N CYS A 67 -7.17 -3.67 7.55
CA CYS A 67 -7.18 -4.39 6.28
C CYS A 67 -5.73 -4.54 5.80
N VAL A 68 -5.10 -5.69 6.08
CA VAL A 68 -3.67 -5.93 5.79
C VAL A 68 -3.39 -5.78 4.30
N THR A 69 -4.29 -6.30 3.46
CA THR A 69 -4.26 -6.15 2.01
C THR A 69 -4.28 -4.69 1.54
N GLY A 70 -5.13 -3.87 2.15
CA GLY A 70 -5.22 -2.44 1.86
C GLY A 70 -3.98 -1.69 2.29
N SER A 71 -3.45 -2.01 3.48
CA SER A 71 -2.21 -1.44 4.01
C SER A 71 -1.03 -1.64 3.05
N SER A 72 -0.84 -2.85 2.49
CA SER A 72 0.24 -3.10 1.53
C SER A 72 0.09 -2.33 0.22
N GLN A 73 -1.13 -2.22 -0.33
CA GLN A 73 -1.38 -1.41 -1.54
C GLN A 73 -1.10 0.07 -1.34
N ILE A 74 -1.51 0.58 -0.19
CA ILE A 74 -1.27 1.98 0.19
C ILE A 74 0.23 2.19 0.42
N ALA A 75 0.93 1.25 1.06
CA ALA A 75 2.38 1.32 1.23
C ALA A 75 3.12 1.42 -0.12
N TRP A 76 2.78 0.55 -1.09
CA TRP A 76 3.34 0.63 -2.45
C TRP A 76 3.08 2.01 -3.08
N SER A 77 1.85 2.52 -2.99
CA SER A 77 1.46 3.81 -3.56
C SER A 77 2.18 4.99 -2.92
N LEU A 78 2.33 4.97 -1.59
CA LEU A 78 3.09 5.98 -0.85
C LEU A 78 4.57 5.93 -1.19
N MET A 79 5.15 4.74 -1.38
CA MET A 79 6.54 4.61 -1.83
C MET A 79 6.73 5.22 -3.23
N PHE A 80 5.80 4.95 -4.15
CA PHE A 80 5.81 5.53 -5.51
C PHE A 80 5.76 7.06 -5.47
N LEU A 81 4.77 7.62 -4.77
CA LEU A 81 4.59 9.07 -4.68
C LEU A 81 5.72 9.75 -3.90
N GLY A 82 6.32 9.07 -2.95
CA GLY A 82 7.49 9.56 -2.21
C GLY A 82 8.73 9.77 -3.09
N HIS A 83 8.82 9.08 -4.23
CA HIS A 83 9.86 9.29 -5.25
C HIS A 83 9.42 10.29 -6.31
N ASN A 84 8.18 10.17 -6.81
CA ASN A 84 7.74 10.86 -8.02
C ASN A 84 7.05 12.22 -7.76
N ALA A 85 6.65 12.51 -6.52
CA ALA A 85 5.96 13.76 -6.15
C ALA A 85 6.71 14.58 -5.09
N ASP A 86 7.97 14.25 -4.81
CA ASP A 86 8.81 14.86 -3.77
C ASP A 86 8.13 14.93 -2.39
N ARG A 87 7.50 13.82 -2.00
CA ARG A 87 6.82 13.66 -0.71
C ARG A 87 7.65 12.76 0.22
N ALA A 88 8.78 13.26 0.69
CA ALA A 88 9.74 12.49 1.50
C ALA A 88 9.09 11.72 2.68
N ARG A 89 8.09 12.35 3.34
CA ARG A 89 7.35 11.72 4.46
C ARG A 89 6.63 10.43 4.09
N TYR A 90 6.21 10.27 2.84
CA TYR A 90 5.47 9.09 2.39
C TYR A 90 6.31 7.81 2.45
N ARG A 91 7.62 7.91 2.19
CA ARG A 91 8.53 6.75 2.27
C ARG A 91 8.59 6.21 3.70
N GLY A 92 8.62 7.10 4.70
CA GLY A 92 8.58 6.70 6.11
C GLY A 92 7.28 6.01 6.49
N LEU A 93 6.14 6.53 6.04
CA LEU A 93 4.82 5.93 6.30
C LEU A 93 4.62 4.60 5.57
N ALA A 94 5.10 4.49 4.33
CA ALA A 94 5.10 3.24 3.58
C ALA A 94 5.88 2.13 4.31
N ARG A 95 7.08 2.43 4.81
CA ARG A 95 7.87 1.50 5.62
C ARG A 95 7.15 1.07 6.90
N LYS A 96 6.49 2.00 7.58
CA LYS A 96 5.68 1.71 8.78
C LYS A 96 4.54 0.74 8.46
N LEU A 97 3.78 0.98 7.39
CA LEU A 97 2.73 0.06 6.93
C LEU A 97 3.28 -1.33 6.60
N ASN A 98 4.35 -1.41 5.81
CA ASN A 98 4.99 -2.68 5.48
C ASN A 98 5.50 -3.40 6.73
N GLN A 99 6.10 -2.69 7.68
CA GLN A 99 6.54 -3.25 8.96
C GLN A 99 5.36 -3.79 9.78
N PHE A 100 4.25 -3.06 9.87
CA PHE A 100 3.02 -3.53 10.51
C PHE A 100 2.55 -4.83 9.86
N VAL A 101 2.39 -4.85 8.53
CA VAL A 101 1.94 -6.04 7.79
C VAL A 101 2.87 -7.24 8.04
N ARG A 102 4.19 -7.06 7.94
CA ARG A 102 5.19 -8.13 8.19
C ARG A 102 5.03 -8.75 9.58
N ARG A 103 4.76 -7.94 10.62
CA ARG A 103 4.52 -8.44 12.00
C ARG A 103 3.26 -9.29 12.13
N THR A 104 2.31 -9.17 11.19
CA THR A 104 1.11 -10.01 11.16
C THR A 104 1.30 -11.34 10.44
N ILE A 105 2.44 -11.59 9.79
CA ILE A 105 2.68 -12.82 9.03
C ILE A 105 3.29 -13.88 9.98
N PRO A 106 2.64 -15.04 10.17
CA PRO A 106 3.20 -16.11 10.99
C PRO A 106 4.48 -16.67 10.35
N THR A 107 5.57 -16.73 11.10
CA THR A 107 6.85 -17.33 10.66
C THR A 107 7.10 -18.71 11.26
N GLN A 108 6.25 -19.14 12.19
CA GLN A 108 6.32 -20.43 12.89
C GLN A 108 4.89 -20.94 13.17
N GLY A 109 4.75 -22.26 13.37
CA GLY A 109 3.47 -22.91 13.63
C GLY A 109 3.05 -23.88 12.53
N ASP A 110 1.74 -23.95 12.27
CA ASP A 110 1.15 -24.83 11.24
C ASP A 110 1.71 -24.50 9.85
N ALA A 111 2.25 -25.51 9.17
CA ALA A 111 2.82 -25.38 7.83
C ALA A 111 1.81 -24.86 6.78
N ASN A 112 0.51 -25.02 7.02
CA ASN A 112 -0.54 -24.50 6.15
C ASN A 112 -0.82 -23.00 6.35
N VAL A 113 -0.25 -22.39 7.40
CA VAL A 113 -0.49 -20.99 7.79
C VAL A 113 0.79 -20.15 7.73
N VAL A 114 1.95 -20.76 7.99
CA VAL A 114 3.25 -20.07 7.94
C VAL A 114 3.46 -19.41 6.58
N GLY A 115 3.86 -18.13 6.61
CA GLY A 115 4.02 -17.28 5.42
C GLY A 115 2.71 -16.71 4.85
N GLY A 116 1.56 -17.17 5.34
CA GLY A 116 0.25 -16.69 4.91
C GLY A 116 0.01 -15.24 5.29
N VAL A 117 -0.42 -14.43 4.30
CA VAL A 117 -0.89 -13.06 4.54
C VAL A 117 -2.41 -13.07 4.69
N ARG A 118 -2.87 -12.83 5.92
CA ARG A 118 -4.28 -12.74 6.28
C ARG A 118 -4.95 -11.53 5.61
N GLY A 119 -6.26 -11.60 5.40
CA GLY A 119 -7.02 -10.45 4.88
C GLY A 119 -7.06 -9.27 5.87
N SER A 120 -7.35 -9.57 7.14
CA SER A 120 -7.45 -8.59 8.21
C SER A 120 -6.61 -8.95 9.44
N PHE A 121 -6.31 -7.95 10.26
CA PHE A 121 -5.67 -8.13 11.56
C PHE A 121 -6.47 -7.41 12.65
N PRO A 122 -6.92 -8.10 13.73
CA PRO A 122 -6.83 -9.55 13.93
C PRO A 122 -7.58 -10.35 12.83
N ILE A 123 -7.32 -11.65 12.73
CA ILE A 123 -7.78 -12.48 11.58
C ILE A 123 -9.31 -12.54 11.44
N ASN A 124 -10.05 -12.29 12.51
CA ASN A 124 -11.52 -12.22 12.53
C ASN A 124 -12.07 -10.84 12.15
N GLY A 125 -11.22 -9.91 11.70
CA GLY A 125 -11.62 -8.59 11.23
C GLY A 125 -12.53 -8.64 10.00
N GLY A 126 -13.26 -7.56 9.75
CA GLY A 126 -14.35 -7.51 8.77
C GLY A 126 -13.95 -7.62 7.29
N TYR A 127 -12.66 -7.67 6.95
CA TYR A 127 -12.18 -7.94 5.60
C TYR A 127 -11.59 -9.34 5.50
N PHE A 128 -12.26 -10.19 4.71
CA PHE A 128 -11.88 -11.60 4.47
C PHE A 128 -11.57 -12.35 5.79
N PRO A 129 -12.55 -12.43 6.73
CA PRO A 129 -12.32 -13.00 8.05
C PRO A 129 -11.90 -14.46 7.97
N PHE A 130 -10.97 -14.87 8.83
CA PHE A 130 -10.41 -16.22 8.94
C PHE A 130 -9.74 -16.75 7.65
N GLY A 131 -9.40 -15.86 6.72
CA GLY A 131 -8.86 -16.26 5.42
C GLY A 131 -7.56 -15.57 5.03
N PHE A 132 -6.88 -16.22 4.10
CA PHE A 132 -5.60 -15.82 3.51
C PHE A 132 -5.78 -15.63 2.00
N PRO A 133 -6.30 -14.48 1.54
CA PRO A 133 -6.54 -14.30 0.12
C PRO A 133 -5.21 -14.17 -0.64
N ASN A 134 -5.10 -14.81 -1.80
CA ASN A 134 -3.86 -14.83 -2.60
C ASN A 134 -3.37 -13.42 -2.99
N TRP A 135 -4.28 -12.47 -3.22
CA TRP A 135 -3.92 -11.10 -3.54
C TRP A 135 -3.31 -10.34 -2.34
N ALA A 136 -3.60 -10.73 -1.09
CA ALA A 136 -2.92 -10.17 0.07
C ALA A 136 -1.41 -10.48 0.03
N ALA A 137 -1.06 -11.73 -0.32
CA ALA A 137 0.32 -12.13 -0.52
C ALA A 137 0.96 -11.35 -1.68
N LYS A 138 0.30 -11.28 -2.84
CA LYS A 138 0.76 -10.52 -3.99
C LYS A 138 1.08 -9.07 -3.65
N PHE A 139 0.12 -8.33 -3.07
CA PHE A 139 0.33 -6.91 -2.76
C PHE A 139 1.38 -6.69 -1.67
N THR A 140 1.51 -7.62 -0.72
CA THR A 140 2.57 -7.57 0.29
C THR A 140 3.93 -7.75 -0.36
N LEU A 141 4.08 -8.74 -1.25
CA LEU A 141 5.33 -8.97 -1.97
C LEU A 141 5.70 -7.75 -2.82
N ASP A 142 4.79 -7.21 -3.63
CA ASP A 142 5.04 -6.02 -4.45
C ASP A 142 5.50 -4.82 -3.60
N ALA A 143 4.82 -4.56 -2.48
CA ALA A 143 5.12 -3.41 -1.62
C ALA A 143 6.48 -3.53 -0.93
N ASN A 144 6.86 -4.74 -0.51
CA ASN A 144 8.16 -4.99 0.12
C ASN A 144 9.29 -5.04 -0.92
N GLN A 145 9.05 -5.60 -2.10
CA GLN A 145 10.00 -5.57 -3.20
C GLN A 145 10.36 -4.13 -3.59
N PHE A 146 9.34 -3.27 -3.73
CA PHE A 146 9.59 -1.86 -4.05
C PHE A 146 10.31 -1.11 -2.90
N GLU A 147 10.03 -1.45 -1.64
CA GLU A 147 10.80 -0.92 -0.50
C GLU A 147 12.29 -1.28 -0.60
N LEU A 148 12.60 -2.55 -0.88
CA LEU A 148 13.99 -3.02 -1.03
C LEU A 148 14.71 -2.33 -2.20
N GLU A 149 14.08 -2.22 -3.36
CA GLU A 149 14.65 -1.57 -4.54
C GLU A 149 14.96 -0.10 -4.28
N SER A 150 14.04 0.60 -3.59
CA SER A 150 14.20 2.01 -3.21
C SER A 150 15.39 2.24 -2.27
N GLU A 151 15.72 1.27 -1.42
CA GLU A 151 16.86 1.36 -0.50
C GLU A 151 18.20 1.14 -1.22
N HIS A 152 18.25 0.22 -2.19
CA HIS A 152 19.46 -0.01 -3.00
C HIS A 152 19.82 1.20 -3.86
N THR A 153 18.83 1.86 -4.48
CA THR A 153 19.07 3.10 -5.25
C THR A 153 19.59 4.23 -4.37
N SER A 154 19.16 4.32 -3.12
CA SER A 154 19.65 5.35 -2.18
C SER A 154 21.07 5.10 -1.66
N ALA A 155 21.55 3.85 -1.72
CA ALA A 155 22.88 3.46 -1.25
C ALA A 155 23.98 3.57 -2.32
N SER A 156 23.60 3.78 -3.60
CA SER A 156 24.54 3.95 -4.72
C SER A 156 24.44 5.37 -5.30
N PRO A 157 25.19 6.36 -4.77
CA PRO A 157 25.23 7.69 -5.36
C PRO A 157 26.01 7.62 -6.67
N GLY A 158 25.33 7.41 -7.81
CA GLY A 158 26.00 7.41 -9.11
C GLY A 158 25.28 6.90 -10.35
N GLN A 159 24.04 6.41 -10.29
CA GLN A 159 23.32 6.01 -11.51
C GLN A 159 22.02 6.79 -11.69
N SER A 160 22.00 7.58 -12.75
CA SER A 160 20.95 8.50 -13.15
C SER A 160 19.78 7.80 -13.85
N GLY A 161 18.56 8.04 -13.35
CA GLY A 161 17.29 7.98 -14.10
C GLY A 161 16.66 6.58 -14.21
N PRO A 162 15.31 6.47 -14.15
CA PRO A 162 14.65 5.21 -14.42
C PRO A 162 14.79 4.88 -15.91
N GLU A 163 15.22 3.65 -16.20
CA GLU A 163 15.13 3.10 -17.55
C GLU A 163 13.66 3.11 -17.96
N HIS A 164 13.38 3.80 -19.07
CA HIS A 164 12.12 3.72 -19.78
C HIS A 164 11.79 2.25 -20.04
N PHE A 165 10.68 1.77 -19.51
CA PHE A 165 10.05 0.54 -20.01
C PHE A 165 9.68 0.81 -21.47
N ALA A 166 10.52 0.35 -22.39
CA ALA A 166 10.24 0.38 -23.81
C ALA A 166 9.02 -0.52 -24.06
N THR A 167 7.94 0.09 -24.53
CA THR A 167 6.83 -0.62 -25.14
C THR A 167 7.35 -1.36 -26.36
N GLU A 168 7.42 -2.69 -26.29
CA GLU A 168 7.48 -3.53 -27.48
C GLU A 168 6.14 -3.37 -28.22
N SER A 169 6.15 -2.53 -29.26
CA SER A 169 5.09 -2.52 -30.27
C SER A 169 5.09 -3.86 -30.99
N LEU A 170 4.07 -4.67 -30.72
CA LEU A 170 3.68 -5.79 -31.57
C LEU A 170 3.34 -5.23 -32.96
N ARG A 171 4.14 -5.64 -33.95
CA ARG A 171 3.74 -5.69 -35.36
C ARG A 171 3.09 -7.04 -35.65
#